data_AF-A0A250IBP5-F1
#
_entry.id   AF-A0A250IBP5-F1
#
_cell.length_a   1.000
_cell.length_b   1.000
_cell.length_c   1.000
_cell.angle_alpha   90.00
_cell.angle_beta   90.00
_cell.angle_gamma   90.00
#
_symmetry.space_group_name_H-M   'P 1'
#
loop_
_entity.id
_entity.type
_entity.pdbx_description
1 polymer ?
#
loop_
_entity_poly.entity_id
_entity_poly.type
_entity_poly.pdbx_seq_one_letter_code
_entity_poly.pdbx_strand_id
1 'polypeptide(L)'
;MSTALFLSPHLDDVAFSCGGTLARLKTRGWTVALVTVFTRSVLHPTGFALACQTNKGVAPEVDYMALRREEDQDFAALMRVDRLVWADLPEAPHRGYVLATIFSPPHEEDAIGAAVVDKLVPLLNELRPDLVFAPQALGSHVDHVQLVRALPALGIEPSRMLWYRDTPYAVREPHAQPDFAVPRNVRPLAVDVTAELSLKVAGCNRYRTQVDFQFGGPRAVALTLDAFHRREAHAHGRTGCAEVFLADGLAPDVWEALVGEVR
;
A
#
# COMPACT_ATOMS: atom_id res chain seq x y z
N MET A 1 13.47 15.40 12.95
CA MET A 1 12.95 14.02 12.99
C MET A 1 12.65 13.64 11.55
N SER A 2 13.05 12.45 11.13
CA SER A 2 12.82 12.02 9.75
C SER A 2 11.36 11.62 9.53
N THR A 3 10.84 11.87 8.33
CA THR A 3 9.43 11.62 7.97
C THR A 3 9.34 10.56 6.87
N ALA A 4 8.57 9.52 7.11
CA ALA A 4 8.23 8.50 6.13
C ALA A 4 6.77 8.65 5.69
N LEU A 5 6.55 8.74 4.39
CA LEU A 5 5.23 8.80 3.77
C LEU A 5 4.90 7.47 3.10
N PHE A 6 3.80 6.85 3.50
CA PHE A 6 3.27 5.65 2.88
C PHE A 6 2.07 6.03 2.01
N LEU A 7 2.15 5.74 0.71
CA LEU A 7 1.08 5.95 -0.25
C LEU A 7 0.35 4.62 -0.47
N SER A 8 -0.93 4.58 -0.11
CA SER A 8 -1.81 3.43 -0.28
C SER A 8 -2.83 3.71 -1.38
N PRO A 9 -2.97 2.88 -2.42
CA PRO A 9 -4.10 2.99 -3.35
C PRO A 9 -5.43 2.91 -2.60
N HIS A 10 -5.65 1.82 -1.86
CA HIS A 10 -6.87 1.53 -1.14
C HIS A 10 -6.65 1.41 0.38
N LEU A 11 -7.76 1.37 1.10
CA LEU A 11 -7.83 1.25 2.57
C LEU A 11 -7.51 -0.19 2.97
N ASP A 12 -6.22 -0.56 2.91
CA ASP A 12 -5.62 -1.85 3.32
C ASP A 12 -4.22 -2.08 2.72
N ASP A 13 -3.91 -1.56 1.54
CA ASP A 13 -2.72 -2.00 0.77
C ASP A 13 -1.40 -1.82 1.52
N VAL A 14 -1.18 -0.68 2.17
CA VAL A 14 0.03 -0.47 2.99
C VAL A 14 0.11 -1.46 4.14
N ALA A 15 -1.01 -1.72 4.82
CA ALA A 15 -1.04 -2.68 5.93
C ALA A 15 -0.65 -4.08 5.47
N PHE A 16 -1.22 -4.53 4.35
CA PHE A 16 -0.95 -5.85 3.79
C PHE A 16 0.47 -5.95 3.21
N SER A 17 0.94 -4.89 2.55
CA SER A 17 2.18 -4.92 1.77
C SER A 17 3.41 -4.61 2.61
N CYS A 18 3.41 -3.50 3.35
CA CYS A 18 4.59 -2.98 4.04
C CYS A 18 4.37 -2.50 5.50
N GLY A 19 3.31 -3.00 6.16
CA GLY A 19 3.00 -2.65 7.54
C GLY A 19 4.10 -2.99 8.56
N GLY A 20 4.94 -4.01 8.29
CA GLY A 20 6.07 -4.35 9.16
C GLY A 20 7.14 -3.26 9.16
N THR A 21 7.50 -2.75 7.98
CA THR A 21 8.46 -1.65 7.82
C THR A 21 7.92 -0.35 8.40
N LEU A 22 6.61 -0.09 8.25
CA LEU A 22 5.95 1.03 8.92
C LEU A 22 6.13 0.98 10.44
N ALA A 23 5.82 -0.16 11.07
CA ALA A 23 6.03 -0.37 12.50
C ALA A 23 7.50 -0.16 12.89
N ARG A 24 8.42 -0.74 12.12
CA ARG A 24 9.87 -0.64 12.36
C ARG A 24 10.33 0.81 12.38
N LEU A 25 10.00 1.60 11.36
CA LEU A 25 10.33 3.03 11.30
C LEU A 25 9.74 3.78 12.49
N LYS A 26 8.49 3.48 12.86
CA LYS A 26 7.86 4.11 14.03
C LYS A 26 8.61 3.81 15.33
N THR A 27 9.05 2.57 15.56
CA THR A 27 9.85 2.22 16.74
C THR A 27 11.22 2.92 16.77
N ARG A 28 11.74 3.31 15.61
CA ARG A 28 12.99 4.07 15.45
C ARG A 28 12.80 5.58 15.51
N GLY A 29 11.61 6.06 15.93
CA GLY A 29 11.33 7.47 16.15
C GLY A 29 11.05 8.28 14.89
N TRP A 30 10.78 7.62 13.76
CA TRP A 30 10.32 8.31 12.56
C TRP A 30 8.89 8.83 12.74
N THR A 31 8.62 9.99 12.14
CA THR A 31 7.25 10.43 11.91
C THR A 31 6.69 9.65 10.73
N VAL A 32 5.55 9.00 10.92
CA VAL A 32 4.90 8.18 9.89
C VAL A 32 3.63 8.88 9.42
N ALA A 33 3.55 9.16 8.12
CA ALA A 33 2.35 9.60 7.44
C ALA A 33 1.81 8.47 6.54
N LEU A 34 0.51 8.22 6.62
CA LEU A 34 -0.22 7.31 5.73
C LEU A 34 -1.23 8.12 4.92
N VAL A 35 -1.10 8.07 3.60
CA VAL A 35 -2.04 8.70 2.66
C VAL A 35 -2.70 7.60 1.85
N THR A 36 -4.02 7.47 1.98
CA THR A 36 -4.81 6.54 1.16
C THR A 36 -5.58 7.31 0.09
N VAL A 37 -5.39 6.90 -1.17
CA VAL A 37 -5.78 7.71 -2.34
C VAL A 37 -7.26 7.56 -2.67
N PHE A 38 -7.71 6.34 -2.94
CA PHE A 38 -9.07 6.06 -3.40
C PHE A 38 -9.97 5.71 -2.22
N THR A 39 -10.66 6.71 -1.70
CA THR A 39 -11.36 6.67 -0.40
C THR A 39 -12.73 7.33 -0.41
N ARG A 40 -13.20 7.85 -1.55
CA ARG A 40 -14.43 8.64 -1.64
C ARG A 40 -15.67 7.80 -1.43
N SER A 41 -16.54 8.24 -0.52
CA SER A 41 -17.90 7.70 -0.39
C SER A 41 -18.72 7.99 -1.65
N VAL A 42 -19.31 6.95 -2.23
CA VAL A 42 -20.31 7.07 -3.29
C VAL A 42 -21.60 6.44 -2.79
N LEU A 43 -22.58 7.29 -2.47
CA LEU A 43 -23.87 6.85 -1.96
C LEU A 43 -24.68 6.17 -3.07
N HIS A 44 -25.43 5.14 -2.70
CA HIS A 44 -26.26 4.34 -3.62
C HIS A 44 -25.47 3.77 -4.81
N PRO A 45 -24.38 3.02 -4.57
CA PRO A 45 -23.62 2.42 -5.66
C PRO A 45 -24.49 1.42 -6.41
N THR A 46 -24.19 1.21 -7.69
CA THR A 46 -24.89 0.25 -8.56
C THR A 46 -23.91 -0.68 -9.24
N GLY A 47 -24.43 -1.74 -9.87
CA GLY A 47 -23.65 -2.66 -10.70
C GLY A 47 -22.45 -3.27 -9.97
N PHE A 48 -21.29 -3.24 -10.62
CA PHE A 48 -20.07 -3.84 -10.09
C PHE A 48 -19.61 -3.19 -8.78
N ALA A 49 -19.75 -1.86 -8.63
CA ALA A 49 -19.40 -1.18 -7.39
C ALA A 49 -20.22 -1.67 -6.19
N LEU A 50 -21.53 -1.87 -6.38
CA LEU A 50 -22.41 -2.47 -5.38
C LEU A 50 -22.03 -3.93 -5.09
N ALA A 51 -21.65 -4.69 -6.12
CA ALA A 51 -21.19 -6.07 -5.95
C ALA A 51 -19.91 -6.15 -5.10
N CYS A 52 -18.97 -5.21 -5.27
CA CYS A 52 -17.73 -5.17 -4.48
C CYS A 52 -17.96 -5.07 -2.97
N GLN A 53 -19.01 -4.36 -2.52
CA GLN A 53 -19.39 -4.30 -1.11
C GLN A 53 -20.25 -5.49 -0.67
N THR A 54 -21.27 -5.84 -1.46
CA THR A 54 -22.25 -6.87 -1.07
C THR A 54 -21.66 -8.28 -1.05
N ASN A 55 -20.70 -8.57 -1.94
CA ASN A 55 -19.95 -9.84 -1.94
C ASN A 55 -19.10 -10.02 -0.67
N LYS A 56 -18.82 -8.94 0.07
CA LYS A 56 -18.11 -8.95 1.35
C LYS A 56 -19.06 -8.97 2.55
N GLY A 57 -20.35 -9.19 2.30
CA GLY A 57 -21.39 -9.21 3.33
C GLY A 57 -21.80 -7.83 3.86
N VAL A 58 -21.39 -6.75 3.19
CA VAL A 58 -21.78 -5.38 3.57
C VAL A 58 -23.10 -5.01 2.88
N ALA A 59 -24.08 -4.58 3.67
CA ALA A 59 -25.41 -4.24 3.15
C ALA A 59 -25.39 -3.02 2.22
N PRO A 60 -26.24 -2.95 1.18
CA PRO A 60 -26.26 -1.86 0.20
C PRO A 60 -26.38 -0.44 0.79
N GLU A 61 -27.03 -0.32 1.94
CA GLU A 61 -27.36 0.94 2.61
C GLU A 61 -26.19 1.49 3.43
N VAL A 62 -25.17 0.67 3.68
CA VAL A 62 -23.97 1.08 4.41
C VAL A 62 -23.08 1.92 3.51
N ASP A 63 -22.60 3.06 4.01
CA ASP A 63 -21.50 3.77 3.38
C ASP A 63 -20.22 2.95 3.55
N TYR A 64 -19.94 2.10 2.55
CA TYR A 64 -18.84 1.15 2.59
C TYR A 64 -17.47 1.83 2.68
N MET A 65 -17.28 3.01 2.10
CA MET A 65 -16.02 3.74 2.27
C MET A 65 -15.89 4.38 3.64
N ALA A 66 -16.99 4.85 4.25
CA ALA A 66 -16.95 5.30 5.64
C ALA A 66 -16.54 4.16 6.58
N LEU A 67 -17.13 2.97 6.41
CA LEU A 67 -16.77 1.78 7.18
C LEU A 67 -15.29 1.41 7.00
N ARG A 68 -14.78 1.37 5.77
CA ARG A 68 -13.36 1.07 5.52
C ARG A 68 -12.42 2.15 6.07
N ARG A 69 -12.84 3.40 6.11
CA ARG A 69 -12.07 4.50 6.72
C ARG A 69 -11.99 4.34 8.25
N GLU A 70 -13.03 3.84 8.90
CA GLU A 70 -12.97 3.47 10.33
C GLU A 70 -11.96 2.33 10.57
N GLU A 71 -11.91 1.33 9.68
CA GLU A 71 -10.91 0.26 9.74
C GLU A 71 -9.47 0.77 9.55
N ASP A 72 -9.29 1.73 8.64
CA ASP A 72 -8.00 2.39 8.40
C ASP A 72 -7.57 3.27 9.59
N GLN A 73 -8.53 3.89 10.29
CA GLN A 73 -8.28 4.55 11.57
C GLN A 73 -7.87 3.57 12.66
N ASP A 74 -8.54 2.41 12.77
CA ASP A 74 -8.18 1.35 13.71
C ASP A 74 -6.74 0.85 13.45
N PHE A 75 -6.36 0.67 12.18
CA PHE A 75 -4.99 0.34 11.78
C PHE A 75 -4.02 1.46 12.17
N ALA A 76 -4.29 2.70 11.78
CA ALA A 76 -3.45 3.84 12.07
C ALA A 76 -3.20 4.02 13.58
N ALA A 77 -4.24 3.85 14.41
CA ALA A 77 -4.15 3.91 15.85
C ALA A 77 -3.25 2.80 16.42
N LEU A 78 -3.43 1.55 15.97
CA LEU A 78 -2.61 0.41 16.40
C LEU A 78 -1.13 0.61 16.02
N MET A 79 -0.87 1.11 14.82
CA MET A 79 0.47 1.31 14.27
C MET A 79 1.12 2.63 14.72
N ARG A 80 0.36 3.48 15.43
CA ARG A 80 0.77 4.82 15.88
C ARG A 80 1.19 5.72 14.71
N VAL A 81 0.43 5.69 13.62
CA VAL A 81 0.59 6.63 12.51
C VAL A 81 0.36 8.06 13.02
N ASP A 82 1.28 8.97 12.70
CA ASP A 82 1.22 10.36 13.18
C ASP A 82 0.28 11.21 12.34
N ARG A 83 0.25 10.97 11.02
CA ARG A 83 -0.59 11.70 10.06
C ARG A 83 -1.35 10.72 9.17
N LEU A 84 -2.65 10.60 9.38
CA LEU A 84 -3.55 9.83 8.52
C LEU A 84 -4.30 10.79 7.59
N VAL A 85 -4.24 10.55 6.29
CA VAL A 85 -4.89 11.38 5.27
C VAL A 85 -5.61 10.52 4.25
N TRP A 86 -6.82 10.93 3.90
CA TRP A 86 -7.61 10.34 2.81
C TRP A 86 -7.75 11.35 1.68
N ALA A 87 -7.28 11.00 0.48
CA ALA A 87 -7.28 11.93 -0.66
C ALA A 87 -8.67 12.16 -1.28
N ASP A 88 -9.66 11.36 -0.88
CA ASP A 88 -11.06 11.46 -1.29
C ASP A 88 -11.25 11.38 -2.82
N LEU A 89 -10.54 10.44 -3.45
CA LEU A 89 -10.75 10.08 -4.86
C LEU A 89 -11.63 8.82 -5.00
N PRO A 90 -12.44 8.70 -6.06
CA PRO A 90 -13.31 7.53 -6.26
C PRO A 90 -12.52 6.31 -6.75
N GLU A 91 -12.80 5.14 -6.17
CA GLU A 91 -12.26 3.84 -6.63
C GLU A 91 -12.71 3.52 -8.07
N ALA A 92 -11.93 2.68 -8.77
CA ALA A 92 -12.19 2.29 -10.15
C ALA A 92 -13.62 1.83 -10.48
N PRO A 93 -14.33 1.05 -9.63
CA PRO A 93 -15.72 0.67 -9.90
C PRO A 93 -16.67 1.86 -10.08
N HIS A 94 -16.36 3.02 -9.49
CA HIS A 94 -17.13 4.26 -9.62
C HIS A 94 -16.69 5.12 -10.81
N ARG A 95 -15.68 4.68 -11.56
CA ARG A 95 -15.11 5.37 -12.71
C ARG A 95 -15.27 4.58 -14.01
N GLY A 96 -16.20 3.61 -14.03
CA GLY A 96 -16.55 2.84 -15.23
C GLY A 96 -15.86 1.48 -15.37
N TYR A 97 -15.12 1.04 -14.36
CA TYR A 97 -14.48 -0.27 -14.39
C TYR A 97 -15.43 -1.35 -13.88
N VAL A 98 -15.34 -2.52 -14.51
CA VAL A 98 -16.07 -3.74 -14.13
C VAL A 98 -15.07 -4.87 -13.90
N LEU A 99 -15.54 -6.02 -13.43
CA LEU A 99 -14.68 -7.18 -13.17
C LEU A 99 -13.75 -7.53 -14.35
N ALA A 100 -14.26 -7.42 -15.58
CA ALA A 100 -13.49 -7.75 -16.79
C ALA A 100 -12.36 -6.74 -17.10
N THR A 101 -12.45 -5.50 -16.60
CA THR A 101 -11.52 -4.41 -16.95
C THR A 101 -10.69 -3.90 -15.78
N ILE A 102 -11.03 -4.24 -14.54
CA ILE A 102 -10.35 -3.71 -13.34
C ILE A 102 -8.87 -4.14 -13.20
N PHE A 103 -8.47 -5.23 -13.86
CA PHE A 103 -7.08 -5.72 -13.94
C PHE A 103 -6.47 -5.55 -15.34
N SER A 104 -7.09 -4.73 -16.19
CA SER A 104 -6.62 -4.41 -17.54
C SER A 104 -5.94 -3.03 -17.56
N PRO A 105 -5.26 -2.65 -18.66
CA PRO A 105 -4.78 -1.29 -18.82
C PRO A 105 -5.88 -0.25 -18.54
N PRO A 106 -5.56 0.89 -17.91
CA PRO A 106 -6.53 1.95 -17.69
C PRO A 106 -7.18 2.40 -18.99
N HIS A 107 -8.48 2.72 -18.93
CA HIS A 107 -9.20 3.31 -20.05
C HIS A 107 -8.55 4.66 -20.43
N GLU A 108 -8.54 5.00 -21.71
CA GLU A 108 -7.90 6.22 -22.19
C GLU A 108 -8.56 7.48 -21.64
N GLU A 109 -9.88 7.45 -21.44
CA GLU A 109 -10.68 8.54 -20.89
C GLU A 109 -10.56 8.70 -19.36
N ASP A 110 -9.93 7.75 -18.68
CA ASP A 110 -9.76 7.80 -17.22
C ASP A 110 -8.59 8.72 -16.82
N ALA A 111 -8.90 10.00 -16.67
CA ALA A 111 -7.94 11.04 -16.29
C ALA A 111 -7.66 11.15 -14.78
N ILE A 112 -7.99 10.13 -13.97
CA ILE A 112 -7.87 10.20 -12.50
C ILE A 112 -6.44 10.51 -12.02
N GLY A 113 -5.42 10.15 -12.80
CA GLY A 113 -4.01 10.42 -12.49
C GLY A 113 -3.69 11.90 -12.25
N ALA A 114 -4.33 12.83 -12.98
CA ALA A 114 -4.15 14.27 -12.73
C ALA A 114 -4.69 14.67 -11.34
N ALA A 115 -5.86 14.15 -10.96
CA ALA A 115 -6.43 14.39 -9.64
C ALA A 115 -5.59 13.76 -8.52
N VAL A 116 -4.93 12.62 -8.77
CA VAL A 116 -3.95 12.04 -7.84
C VAL A 116 -2.81 13.01 -7.60
N VAL A 117 -2.23 13.58 -8.67
CA VAL A 117 -1.15 14.59 -8.56
C VAL A 117 -1.62 15.80 -7.76
N ASP A 118 -2.79 16.36 -8.10
CA ASP A 118 -3.36 17.54 -7.43
C ASP A 118 -3.57 17.32 -5.93
N LYS A 119 -3.90 16.09 -5.51
CA LYS A 119 -4.06 15.73 -4.10
C LYS A 119 -2.73 15.51 -3.39
N LEU A 120 -1.74 14.95 -4.06
CA LEU A 120 -0.47 14.58 -3.43
C LEU A 120 0.53 15.74 -3.36
N VAL A 121 0.53 16.67 -4.31
CA VAL A 121 1.46 17.82 -4.32
C VAL A 121 1.40 18.65 -3.03
N PRO A 122 0.22 19.08 -2.53
CA PRO A 122 0.15 19.83 -1.28
C PRO A 122 0.67 19.03 -0.08
N LEU A 123 0.39 17.72 -0.03
CA LEU A 123 0.82 16.85 1.06
C LEU A 123 2.34 16.66 1.07
N LEU A 124 2.96 16.51 -0.10
CA LEU A 124 4.42 16.43 -0.22
C LEU A 124 5.09 17.74 0.19
N ASN A 125 4.52 18.89 -0.18
CA ASN A 125 5.03 20.21 0.21
C ASN A 125 4.90 20.46 1.72
N GLU A 126 3.81 19.99 2.34
CA GLU A 126 3.60 20.10 3.79
C GLU A 126 4.53 19.16 4.57
N LEU A 127 4.50 17.85 4.22
CA LEU A 127 5.18 16.80 4.97
C LEU A 127 6.69 16.79 4.73
N ARG A 128 7.14 17.18 3.52
CA ARG A 128 8.54 17.10 3.05
C ARG A 128 9.19 15.77 3.43
N PRO A 129 8.65 14.63 2.96
CA PRO A 129 9.10 13.32 3.42
C PRO A 129 10.56 13.06 3.05
N ASP A 130 11.26 12.39 3.98
CA ASP A 130 12.59 11.86 3.76
C ASP A 130 12.57 10.57 2.95
N LEU A 131 11.47 9.83 3.06
CA LEU A 131 11.25 8.59 2.37
C LEU A 131 9.77 8.44 1.98
N VAL A 132 9.51 7.98 0.76
CA VAL A 132 8.18 7.69 0.23
C VAL A 132 8.10 6.21 -0.13
N PHE A 133 7.03 5.56 0.32
CA PHE A 133 6.68 4.20 -0.02
C PHE A 133 5.48 4.19 -0.96
N ALA A 134 5.59 3.48 -2.07
CA ALA A 134 4.56 3.40 -3.10
C ALA A 134 4.42 1.95 -3.64
N PRO A 135 3.28 1.58 -4.20
CA PRO A 135 3.09 0.24 -4.79
C PRO A 135 3.94 0.01 -6.03
N GLN A 136 4.26 -1.24 -6.35
CA GLN A 136 4.77 -1.62 -7.68
C GLN A 136 3.66 -1.81 -8.71
N ALA A 137 2.40 -1.82 -8.26
CA ALA A 137 1.22 -2.22 -9.03
C ALA A 137 1.27 -3.67 -9.52
N LEU A 138 1.85 -4.57 -8.72
CA LEU A 138 1.78 -6.02 -8.97
C LEU A 138 0.32 -6.48 -8.94
N GLY A 139 -0.07 -7.28 -9.93
CA GLY A 139 -1.47 -7.71 -10.12
C GLY A 139 -2.30 -6.77 -11.02
N SER A 140 -1.73 -5.66 -11.48
CA SER A 140 -2.32 -4.79 -12.52
C SER A 140 -3.68 -4.19 -12.18
N HIS A 141 -4.04 -4.10 -10.90
CA HIS A 141 -5.25 -3.39 -10.49
C HIS A 141 -5.16 -1.93 -10.94
N VAL A 142 -6.15 -1.45 -11.68
CA VAL A 142 -6.10 -0.15 -12.36
C VAL A 142 -5.80 1.02 -11.41
N ASP A 143 -6.36 1.04 -10.20
CA ASP A 143 -6.07 2.10 -9.22
C ASP A 143 -4.59 2.12 -8.77
N HIS A 144 -3.96 0.96 -8.61
CA HIS A 144 -2.53 0.89 -8.29
C HIS A 144 -1.71 1.41 -9.48
N VAL A 145 -2.07 0.98 -10.70
CA VAL A 145 -1.43 1.43 -11.94
C VAL A 145 -1.54 2.96 -12.09
N GLN A 146 -2.72 3.53 -11.86
CA GLN A 146 -2.94 4.98 -11.95
C GLN A 146 -2.15 5.76 -10.90
N LEU A 147 -2.05 5.24 -9.67
CA LEU A 147 -1.19 5.85 -8.65
C LEU A 147 0.27 5.82 -9.09
N VAL A 148 0.81 4.64 -9.45
CA VAL A 148 2.22 4.48 -9.87
C VAL A 148 2.57 5.39 -11.04
N ARG A 149 1.71 5.47 -12.06
CA ARG A 149 1.92 6.30 -13.25
C ARG A 149 1.81 7.80 -12.98
N ALA A 150 1.15 8.22 -11.89
CA ALA A 150 1.08 9.62 -11.48
C ALA A 150 2.35 10.08 -10.73
N LEU A 151 3.08 9.18 -10.07
CA LEU A 151 4.23 9.54 -9.21
C LEU A 151 5.38 10.28 -9.92
N PRO A 152 5.74 10.00 -11.18
CA PRO A 152 6.79 10.75 -11.87
C PRO A 152 6.53 12.27 -11.93
N ALA A 153 5.26 12.69 -12.00
CA ALA A 153 4.90 14.10 -12.04
C ALA A 153 5.11 14.83 -10.69
N LEU A 154 5.31 14.09 -9.60
CA LEU A 154 5.54 14.64 -8.26
C LEU A 154 7.00 15.06 -8.02
N GLY A 155 7.92 14.70 -8.93
CA GLY A 155 9.33 15.09 -8.82
C GLY A 155 10.03 14.55 -7.57
N ILE A 156 9.61 13.39 -7.06
CA ILE A 156 10.26 12.75 -5.90
C ILE A 156 11.58 12.15 -6.37
N GLU A 157 12.67 12.49 -5.69
CA GLU A 157 13.99 11.94 -5.98
C GLU A 157 14.01 10.40 -5.87
N PRO A 158 14.60 9.67 -6.84
CA PRO A 158 14.64 8.20 -6.81
C PRO A 158 15.24 7.61 -5.53
N SER A 159 16.24 8.29 -4.94
CA SER A 159 16.90 7.90 -3.70
C SER A 159 16.02 8.01 -2.44
N ARG A 160 14.84 8.64 -2.57
CA ARG A 160 13.82 8.78 -1.53
C ARG A 160 12.58 7.92 -1.80
N MET A 161 12.61 7.04 -2.79
CA MET A 161 11.46 6.21 -3.16
C MET A 161 11.72 4.73 -2.91
N LEU A 162 10.77 4.05 -2.28
CA LEU A 162 10.73 2.61 -2.13
C LEU A 162 9.42 2.05 -2.67
N TRP A 163 9.55 1.09 -3.58
CA TRP A 163 8.40 0.47 -4.24
C TRP A 163 8.08 -0.87 -3.56
N TYR A 164 7.00 -0.95 -2.79
CA TYR A 164 6.62 -2.17 -2.09
C TYR A 164 5.97 -3.21 -3.01
N ARG A 165 6.12 -4.49 -2.67
CA ARG A 165 5.41 -5.59 -3.35
C ARG A 165 3.95 -5.65 -2.90
N ASP A 166 3.02 -5.39 -3.80
CA ASP A 166 1.59 -5.33 -3.52
C ASP A 166 1.07 -6.67 -3.00
N THR A 167 0.64 -6.74 -1.74
CA THR A 167 0.10 -7.95 -1.12
C THR A 167 -1.41 -7.80 -0.96
N PRO A 168 -2.23 -8.80 -1.31
CA PRO A 168 -1.89 -10.21 -1.57
C PRO A 168 -1.53 -10.55 -3.03
N TYR A 169 -1.48 -9.59 -3.95
CA TYR A 169 -1.18 -9.88 -5.37
C TYR A 169 0.16 -10.61 -5.56
N ALA A 170 1.23 -10.16 -4.89
CA ALA A 170 2.56 -10.78 -4.90
C ALA A 170 2.58 -12.18 -4.25
N VAL A 171 1.58 -12.52 -3.42
CA VAL A 171 1.41 -13.88 -2.89
C VAL A 171 0.81 -14.78 -3.95
N ARG A 172 -0.23 -14.30 -4.65
CA ARG A 172 -0.96 -15.04 -5.69
C ARG A 172 -0.14 -15.20 -6.96
N GLU A 173 0.63 -14.17 -7.31
CA GLU A 173 1.47 -14.10 -8.51
C GLU A 173 2.91 -13.66 -8.15
N PRO A 174 3.74 -14.56 -7.59
CA PRO A 174 5.09 -14.20 -7.13
C PRO A 174 6.01 -13.64 -8.23
N HIS A 175 5.73 -13.97 -9.49
CA HIS A 175 6.50 -13.56 -10.66
C HIS A 175 5.91 -12.36 -11.41
N ALA A 176 4.85 -11.73 -10.87
CA ALA A 176 4.30 -10.51 -11.41
C ALA A 176 5.41 -9.45 -11.58
N GLN A 177 5.34 -8.71 -12.68
CA GLN A 177 6.28 -7.64 -12.98
C GLN A 177 5.70 -6.30 -12.54
N PRO A 178 6.52 -5.35 -12.04
CA PRO A 178 6.08 -3.99 -11.76
C PRO A 178 5.49 -3.30 -12.99
N ASP A 179 4.62 -2.31 -12.78
CA ASP A 179 4.18 -1.43 -13.87
C ASP A 179 5.39 -0.71 -14.51
N PHE A 180 5.30 -0.40 -15.80
CA PHE A 180 6.41 0.18 -16.56
C PHE A 180 6.87 1.55 -16.03
N ALA A 181 6.03 2.26 -15.28
CA ALA A 181 6.38 3.55 -14.68
C ALA A 181 7.30 3.41 -13.46
N VAL A 182 7.47 2.20 -12.90
CA VAL A 182 8.53 1.94 -11.92
C VAL A 182 9.90 1.96 -12.64
N PRO A 183 10.90 2.74 -12.18
CA PRO A 183 12.18 2.86 -12.88
C PRO A 183 12.90 1.52 -13.02
N ARG A 184 13.54 1.26 -14.17
CA ARG A 184 14.19 -0.04 -14.47
C ARG A 184 15.51 -0.28 -13.72
N ASN A 185 16.14 0.77 -13.22
CA ASN A 185 17.43 0.72 -12.54
C ASN A 185 17.31 0.44 -11.03
N VAL A 186 16.10 0.34 -10.50
CA VAL A 186 15.87 -0.09 -9.11
C VAL A 186 16.38 -1.51 -8.85
N ARG A 187 16.69 -1.81 -7.60
CA ARG A 187 17.19 -3.09 -7.12
C ARG A 187 16.39 -3.56 -5.91
N PRO A 188 16.22 -4.88 -5.71
CA PRO A 188 15.58 -5.41 -4.53
C PRO A 188 16.31 -5.01 -3.25
N LEU A 189 15.53 -4.55 -2.26
CA LEU A 189 15.95 -4.27 -0.90
C LEU A 189 15.07 -5.06 0.06
N ALA A 190 15.65 -6.03 0.75
CA ALA A 190 14.98 -6.78 1.80
C ALA A 190 15.17 -6.09 3.16
N VAL A 191 14.07 -5.68 3.78
CA VAL A 191 13.99 -5.14 5.14
C VAL A 191 13.52 -6.24 6.08
N ASP A 192 14.32 -6.55 7.10
CA ASP A 192 13.93 -7.49 8.15
C ASP A 192 12.78 -6.91 8.98
N VAL A 193 11.68 -7.65 9.02
CA VAL A 193 10.46 -7.32 9.78
C VAL A 193 10.06 -8.46 10.72
N THR A 194 11.01 -9.33 11.08
CA THR A 194 10.76 -10.52 11.90
C THR A 194 10.14 -10.13 13.26
N ALA A 195 10.63 -9.07 13.88
CA ALA A 195 10.11 -8.59 15.15
C ALA A 195 8.72 -7.93 15.00
N GLU A 196 8.48 -7.29 13.86
CA GLU A 196 7.26 -6.54 13.57
C GLU A 196 6.13 -7.38 12.95
N LEU A 197 6.39 -8.62 12.53
CA LEU A 197 5.42 -9.46 11.81
C LEU A 197 4.12 -9.64 12.61
N SER A 198 4.22 -9.87 13.93
CA SER A 198 3.04 -10.02 14.78
C SER A 198 2.15 -8.77 14.79
N LEU A 199 2.76 -7.59 14.84
CA LEU A 199 2.07 -6.30 14.79
C LEU A 199 1.49 -6.04 13.40
N LYS A 200 2.22 -6.37 12.33
CA LYS A 200 1.71 -6.32 10.94
C LYS A 200 0.44 -7.15 10.80
N VAL A 201 0.45 -8.40 11.27
CA VAL A 201 -0.72 -9.30 11.21
C VAL A 201 -1.89 -8.72 12.02
N ALA A 202 -1.65 -8.16 13.20
CA ALA A 202 -2.68 -7.51 13.99
C ALA A 202 -3.28 -6.29 13.27
N GLY A 203 -2.44 -5.50 12.59
CA GLY A 203 -2.82 -4.37 11.75
C GLY A 203 -3.65 -4.79 10.55
N CYS A 204 -3.23 -5.80 9.79
CA CYS A 204 -3.99 -6.35 8.68
C CYS A 204 -5.39 -6.79 9.11
N ASN A 205 -5.51 -7.37 10.31
CA ASN A 205 -6.78 -7.80 10.90
C ASN A 205 -7.69 -6.65 11.36
N ARG A 206 -7.31 -5.38 11.18
CA ARG A 206 -8.23 -4.23 11.37
C ARG A 206 -9.16 -4.01 10.18
N TYR A 207 -8.76 -4.42 8.98
CA TYR A 207 -9.55 -4.34 7.75
C TYR A 207 -10.56 -5.48 7.64
N ARG A 208 -11.49 -5.56 8.60
CA ARG A 208 -12.44 -6.66 8.78
C ARG A 208 -13.23 -6.96 7.51
N THR A 209 -13.65 -5.93 6.79
CA THR A 209 -14.37 -6.05 5.52
C THR A 209 -13.54 -6.71 4.39
N GLN A 210 -12.20 -6.69 4.50
CA GLN A 210 -11.30 -7.19 3.45
C GLN A 210 -10.69 -8.55 3.78
N VAL A 211 -10.48 -8.85 5.06
CA VAL A 211 -9.71 -10.02 5.53
C VAL A 211 -10.29 -11.35 5.05
N ASP A 212 -11.60 -11.53 5.12
CA ASP A 212 -12.25 -12.77 4.66
C ASP A 212 -12.09 -12.96 3.16
N PHE A 213 -12.32 -11.90 2.38
CA PHE A 213 -12.21 -11.93 0.92
C PHE A 213 -10.76 -12.12 0.45
N GLN A 214 -9.80 -11.45 1.08
CA GLN A 214 -8.42 -11.42 0.61
C GLN A 214 -7.59 -12.62 1.07
N PHE A 215 -7.84 -13.11 2.28
CA PHE A 215 -7.01 -14.14 2.92
C PHE A 215 -7.79 -15.42 3.27
N GLY A 216 -9.13 -15.41 3.21
CA GLY A 216 -9.94 -16.51 3.74
C GLY A 216 -10.10 -16.46 5.26
N GLY A 217 -9.89 -15.28 5.85
CA GLY A 217 -10.22 -14.97 7.24
C GLY A 217 -9.04 -14.69 8.18
N PRO A 218 -9.30 -14.24 9.42
CA PRO A 218 -8.28 -13.63 10.28
C PRO A 218 -7.10 -14.54 10.64
N ARG A 219 -7.35 -15.85 10.77
CA ARG A 219 -6.28 -16.84 11.03
C ARG A 219 -5.39 -17.05 9.82
N ALA A 220 -5.95 -16.99 8.61
CA ALA A 220 -5.21 -17.21 7.39
C ALA A 220 -4.23 -16.06 7.09
N VAL A 221 -4.55 -14.83 7.51
CA VAL A 221 -3.65 -13.66 7.41
C VAL A 221 -2.26 -13.98 7.98
N ALA A 222 -2.19 -14.53 9.19
CA ALA A 222 -0.91 -14.84 9.85
C ALA A 222 -0.11 -15.89 9.08
N LEU A 223 -0.77 -16.97 8.66
CA LEU A 223 -0.13 -18.08 7.94
C LEU A 223 0.38 -17.63 6.57
N THR A 224 -0.44 -16.88 5.83
CA THR A 224 -0.09 -16.38 4.50
C THR A 224 1.08 -15.40 4.56
N LEU A 225 1.04 -14.43 5.48
CA LEU A 225 2.08 -13.42 5.58
C LEU A 225 3.40 -13.98 6.13
N ASP A 226 3.37 -14.87 7.13
CA ASP A 226 4.59 -15.55 7.62
C ASP A 226 5.26 -16.35 6.49
N ALA A 227 4.50 -17.19 5.78
CA ALA A 227 5.03 -17.99 4.67
C ALA A 227 5.58 -17.11 3.53
N PHE A 228 4.89 -16.00 3.20
CA PHE A 228 5.33 -15.05 2.19
C PHE A 228 6.64 -14.37 2.59
N HIS A 229 6.70 -13.77 3.78
CA HIS A 229 7.87 -13.00 4.22
C HIS A 229 9.08 -13.87 4.52
N ARG A 230 8.91 -15.12 4.94
CA ARG A 230 10.02 -16.09 5.03
C ARG A 230 10.61 -16.42 3.67
N ARG A 231 9.75 -16.60 2.66
CA ARG A 231 10.21 -16.86 1.28
C ARG A 231 10.99 -15.67 0.74
N GLU A 232 10.47 -14.45 0.94
CA GLU A 232 11.17 -13.22 0.56
C GLU A 232 12.52 -13.10 1.29
N ALA A 233 12.58 -13.32 2.61
CA ALA A 233 13.85 -13.33 3.35
C ALA A 233 14.85 -14.34 2.77
N HIS A 234 14.41 -15.58 2.56
CA HIS A 234 15.25 -16.66 2.04
C HIS A 234 15.77 -16.37 0.63
N ALA A 235 14.92 -15.85 -0.28
CA ALA A 235 15.30 -15.47 -1.64
C ALA A 235 16.38 -14.37 -1.67
N HIS A 236 16.49 -13.59 -0.59
CA HIS A 236 17.49 -12.54 -0.41
C HIS A 236 18.59 -12.92 0.59
N GLY A 237 18.80 -14.21 0.86
CA GLY A 237 19.91 -14.71 1.69
C GLY A 237 19.79 -14.35 3.18
N ARG A 238 18.58 -14.03 3.65
CA ARG A 238 18.29 -13.67 5.05
C ARG A 238 17.55 -14.81 5.76
N THR A 239 17.65 -14.81 7.08
CA THR A 239 16.78 -15.63 7.95
C THR A 239 15.60 -14.78 8.44
N GLY A 240 14.59 -15.41 9.05
CA GLY A 240 13.42 -14.69 9.57
C GLY A 240 12.43 -14.32 8.46
N CYS A 241 11.89 -13.10 8.55
CA CYS A 241 10.86 -12.57 7.65
C CYS A 241 11.30 -11.21 7.09
N ALA A 242 11.09 -11.00 5.79
CA ALA A 242 11.42 -9.74 5.13
C ALA A 242 10.27 -9.18 4.30
N GLU A 243 10.14 -7.85 4.33
CA GLU A 243 9.43 -7.09 3.31
C GLU A 243 10.45 -6.64 2.27
N VAL A 244 10.15 -6.89 1.00
CA VAL A 244 11.04 -6.57 -0.11
C VAL A 244 10.47 -5.41 -0.90
N PHE A 245 11.35 -4.45 -1.15
CA PHE A 245 11.09 -3.25 -1.93
C PHE A 245 11.97 -3.23 -3.17
N LEU A 246 11.62 -2.41 -4.15
CA LEU A 246 12.58 -1.95 -5.15
C LEU A 246 13.07 -0.54 -4.77
N ALA A 247 14.38 -0.30 -4.88
CA ALA A 247 15.03 0.94 -4.48
C ALA A 247 16.12 1.34 -5.48
N ASP A 248 16.38 2.64 -5.68
CA ASP A 248 17.51 3.12 -6.48
C ASP A 248 18.43 4.00 -5.62
N GLY A 249 19.49 3.39 -5.06
CA GLY A 249 20.50 4.10 -4.29
C GLY A 249 19.92 4.93 -3.14
N LEU A 250 19.52 4.29 -2.05
CA LEU A 250 19.00 5.00 -0.88
C LEU A 250 20.05 5.95 -0.28
N ALA A 251 19.58 7.09 0.23
CA ALA A 251 20.42 7.96 1.04
C ALA A 251 20.96 7.19 2.28
N PRO A 252 22.23 7.41 2.68
CA PRO A 252 22.86 6.61 3.75
C PRO A 252 22.12 6.62 5.10
N ASP A 253 21.55 7.76 5.47
CA ASP A 253 20.75 7.96 6.68
C ASP A 253 19.42 7.18 6.63
N VAL A 254 18.80 7.14 5.46
CA VAL A 254 17.59 6.34 5.19
C VAL A 254 17.90 4.85 5.26
N TRP A 255 19.04 4.43 4.69
CA TRP A 255 19.50 3.05 4.72
C TRP A 255 19.68 2.54 6.15
N GLU A 256 20.42 3.27 6.98
CA GLU A 256 20.65 2.91 8.39
C GLU A 256 19.34 2.74 9.16
N ALA A 257 18.39 3.67 8.96
CA ALA A 257 17.07 3.62 9.59
C ALA A 257 16.21 2.44 9.16
N LEU A 258 16.43 1.85 7.98
CA LEU A 258 15.70 0.68 7.50
C LEU A 258 16.38 -0.63 7.86
N VAL A 259 17.67 -0.76 7.57
CA VAL A 259 18.36 -2.06 7.70
C VAL A 259 19.09 -2.24 9.03
N GLY A 260 19.40 -1.16 9.76
CA GLY A 260 20.01 -1.23 11.10
C GLY A 260 21.46 -1.73 11.15
N GLU A 261 22.15 -1.82 10.01
CA GLU A 261 23.57 -2.17 9.94
C GLU A 261 24.36 -1.00 9.35
N VAL A 262 25.21 -0.38 10.18
CA VAL A 262 26.37 0.36 9.69
C VAL A 262 27.36 -0.69 9.19
N ARG A 263 27.73 -0.63 7.90
CA ARG A 263 28.86 -1.40 7.38
C ARG A 263 30.17 -0.89 7.95
#